data_AF-A0A1Y2K2M3-F1
#
_entry.id   AF-A0A1Y2K2M3-F1
#
_cell.length_a   1.000
_cell.length_b   1.000
_cell.length_c   1.000
_cell.angle_alpha   90.00
_cell.angle_beta   90.00
_cell.angle_gamma   90.00
#
_symmetry.space_group_name_H-M   'P 1'
#
loop_
_entity.id
_entity.type
_entity.pdbx_description
1 polymer ?
#
loop_
_entity_poly.entity_id
_entity_poly.type
_entity_poly.pdbx_seq_one_letter_code
_entity_poly.pdbx_strand_id
1 'polypeptide(L)'
;MVGLLAMSPSAQAAEGLYCSVDFSGRNCLYATMEACRAALGVGQGDCVLNPAALPAPTGAARFCLAERWKLACDYATLAGCQRAAAPRHAQCVDNPNYR
;
A
#
# COMPACT_ATOMS: atom_id res chain seq x y z
N MET A 1 0.49 42.82 19.78
CA MET A 1 0.49 41.48 20.40
C MET A 1 0.41 40.46 19.28
N VAL A 2 1.45 39.64 19.13
CA VAL A 2 1.58 38.62 18.08
C VAL A 2 0.83 37.38 18.55
N GLY A 3 -0.33 37.09 17.94
CA GLY A 3 -1.07 35.85 18.16
C GLY A 3 -0.72 34.85 17.07
N LEU A 4 0.14 33.88 17.40
CA LEU A 4 0.52 32.79 16.50
C LEU A 4 -0.72 32.00 16.04
N LEU A 5 -0.96 31.96 14.74
CA LEU A 5 -1.82 30.97 14.11
C LEU A 5 -1.07 29.63 14.16
N ALA A 6 -1.36 28.81 15.17
CA ALA A 6 -0.99 27.42 15.20
C ALA A 6 -1.82 26.66 14.15
N MET A 7 -1.37 26.69 12.90
CA MET A 7 -1.86 25.78 11.87
C MET A 7 -1.29 24.40 12.18
N SER A 8 -2.05 23.58 12.91
CA SER A 8 -1.77 22.15 13.00
C SER A 8 -1.94 21.53 11.61
N PRO A 9 -0.89 21.01 10.95
CA PRO A 9 -1.09 20.15 9.80
C PRO A 9 -1.44 18.76 10.34
N SER A 10 -2.58 18.62 10.99
CA SER A 10 -3.20 17.31 11.19
C SER A 10 -4.06 17.01 9.95
N ALA A 11 -3.44 17.11 8.78
CA ALA A 11 -3.96 16.45 7.60
C ALA A 11 -4.00 14.98 7.97
N GLN A 12 -5.21 14.50 8.27
CA GLN A 12 -5.52 13.08 8.39
C GLN A 12 -4.79 12.40 7.24
N ALA A 13 -3.84 11.52 7.57
CA ALA A 13 -3.01 10.82 6.60
C ALA A 13 -3.96 10.25 5.55
N ALA A 14 -3.95 10.88 4.37
CA ALA A 14 -4.87 10.54 3.30
C ALA A 14 -4.76 9.03 3.11
N GLU A 15 -5.90 8.33 3.10
CA GLU A 15 -6.00 6.87 2.94
C GLU A 15 -5.66 6.49 1.48
N GLY A 16 -4.50 6.92 1.01
CA GLY A 16 -3.98 6.56 -0.29
C GLY A 16 -3.81 5.06 -0.35
N LEU A 17 -4.15 4.50 -1.51
CA LEU A 17 -3.99 3.08 -1.78
C LEU A 17 -2.53 2.63 -1.76
N TYR A 18 -1.60 3.56 -1.99
CA TYR A 18 -0.17 3.29 -2.03
C TYR A 18 0.56 4.15 -0.98
N CYS A 19 1.57 3.54 -0.37
CA CYS A 19 2.51 4.20 0.52
C CYS A 19 3.89 4.24 -0.09
N SER A 20 4.54 5.40 -0.02
CA SER A 20 5.98 5.48 -0.21
C SER A 20 6.67 5.04 1.07
N VAL A 21 7.70 4.21 0.95
CA VAL A 21 8.54 3.76 2.05
C VAL A 21 9.98 4.11 1.72
N ASP A 22 10.54 5.02 2.50
CA ASP A 22 11.93 5.47 2.39
C ASP A 22 12.59 5.54 3.77
N PHE A 23 13.79 6.15 3.85
CA PHE A 23 14.50 6.35 5.11
C PHE A 23 13.78 7.30 6.08
N SER A 24 12.88 8.16 5.58
CA SER A 24 12.09 9.09 6.39
C SER A 24 10.84 8.42 6.98
N GLY A 25 10.44 7.28 6.43
CA GLY A 25 9.38 6.43 6.95
C GLY A 25 8.36 6.03 5.90
N ARG A 26 7.12 5.79 6.35
CA ARG A 26 6.02 5.34 5.50
C ARG A 26 4.97 6.45 5.35
N ASN A 27 4.71 6.88 4.11
CA ASN A 27 3.72 7.91 3.80
C ASN A 27 2.65 7.34 2.85
N CYS A 28 1.45 7.07 3.35
CA CYS A 28 0.38 6.36 2.66
C CYS A 28 -0.58 7.25 1.86
N LEU A 29 -0.07 8.26 1.15
CA LEU A 29 -0.88 9.38 0.65
C LEU A 29 -1.30 9.24 -0.83
N TYR A 30 -0.86 8.18 -1.51
CA TYR A 30 -0.91 8.12 -2.98
C TYR A 30 -2.05 7.25 -3.49
N ALA A 31 -2.86 7.78 -4.41
CA ALA A 31 -3.96 7.04 -5.03
C ALA A 31 -3.50 6.04 -6.12
N THR A 32 -2.33 6.27 -6.73
CA THR A 32 -1.77 5.42 -7.79
C THR A 32 -0.31 5.08 -7.51
N MET A 33 0.14 3.93 -8.01
CA MET A 33 1.53 3.50 -7.89
C MET A 33 2.49 4.45 -8.61
N GLU A 34 2.08 5.00 -9.75
CA GLU A 34 2.88 5.98 -10.51
C GLU A 34 3.09 7.27 -9.71
N ALA A 35 2.04 7.79 -9.05
CA ALA A 35 2.15 8.96 -8.19
C ALA A 35 3.07 8.70 -7.00
N CYS A 36 2.96 7.52 -6.39
CA CYS A 36 3.88 7.10 -5.33
C CYS A 36 5.33 7.06 -5.81
N ARG A 37 5.59 6.45 -6.98
CA ARG A 37 6.95 6.31 -7.52
C ARG A 37 7.54 7.64 -7.94
N ALA A 38 6.71 8.54 -8.48
CA ALA A 38 7.13 9.89 -8.83
C ALA A 38 7.57 10.69 -7.60
N ALA A 39 6.95 10.44 -6.44
CA ALA A 39 7.27 11.16 -5.20
C ALA A 39 8.53 10.66 -4.49
N LEU A 40 8.90 9.39 -4.65
CA LEU A 40 10.14 8.84 -4.07
C LEU A 40 11.39 9.37 -4.78
N GLY A 41 11.34 9.67 -6.08
CA GLY A 41 12.54 9.95 -6.87
C GLY A 41 13.35 8.67 -7.17
N VAL A 42 14.37 8.79 -8.02
CA VAL A 42 15.13 7.63 -8.52
C VAL A 42 15.96 7.00 -7.40
N GLY A 43 15.63 5.76 -7.01
CA GLY A 43 16.43 4.92 -6.11
C GLY A 43 16.29 5.21 -4.61
N GLN A 44 15.28 5.98 -4.19
CA GLN A 44 15.15 6.50 -2.82
C GLN A 44 14.10 5.79 -1.96
N GLY A 45 13.55 4.64 -2.40
CA GLY A 45 12.58 3.88 -1.61
C GLY A 45 11.74 2.94 -2.47
N ASP A 46 10.68 2.41 -1.87
CA ASP A 46 9.73 1.52 -2.53
C ASP A 46 8.28 1.99 -2.37
N CYS A 47 7.42 1.61 -3.31
CA CYS A 47 6.01 1.89 -3.28
C CYS A 47 5.24 0.62 -2.98
N VAL A 48 4.61 0.61 -1.81
CA VAL A 48 3.83 -0.54 -1.32
C VAL A 48 2.35 -0.19 -1.29
N LEU A 49 1.48 -1.19 -1.36
CA LEU A 49 0.07 -0.98 -1.09
C LEU A 49 -0.13 -0.63 0.39
N ASN A 50 -1.09 0.24 0.64
CA ASN A 50 -1.57 0.56 1.97
C ASN A 50 -2.56 -0.53 2.40
N PRO A 51 -2.18 -1.46 3.30
CA PRO A 51 -3.07 -2.54 3.71
C PRO A 51 -4.34 -2.04 4.40
N ALA A 52 -4.32 -0.84 5.01
CA ALA A 52 -5.49 -0.24 5.64
C ALA A 52 -6.51 0.28 4.61
N ALA A 53 -6.08 0.56 3.37
CA ALA A 53 -6.95 1.01 2.29
C ALA A 53 -7.41 -0.14 1.38
N LEU A 54 -7.00 -1.39 1.66
CA LEU A 54 -7.42 -2.55 0.88
C LEU A 54 -8.82 -3.01 1.33
N PRO A 55 -9.64 -3.52 0.38
CA PRO A 55 -10.93 -4.10 0.74
C PRO A 55 -10.73 -5.38 1.55
N ALA A 56 -11.83 -5.85 2.15
CA ALA A 56 -11.83 -7.11 2.89
C ALA A 56 -11.28 -8.25 2.01
N PRO A 57 -10.40 -9.11 2.56
CA PRO A 57 -9.86 -10.25 1.85
C PRO A 57 -10.98 -11.22 1.45
N THR A 58 -10.86 -11.76 0.25
CA THR A 58 -11.69 -12.84 -0.27
C THR A 58 -10.85 -14.11 -0.37
N GLY A 59 -11.40 -15.27 0.03
CA GLY A 59 -10.65 -16.52 0.05
C GLY A 59 -9.95 -16.80 1.40
N ALA A 60 -9.32 -17.96 1.49
CA ALA A 60 -8.76 -18.50 2.73
C ALA A 60 -7.33 -19.02 2.57
N ALA A 61 -6.69 -18.80 1.41
CA ALA A 61 -5.30 -19.20 1.22
C ALA A 61 -4.35 -18.25 1.98
N ARG A 62 -3.08 -18.65 2.10
CA ARG A 62 -2.09 -17.92 2.91
C ARG A 62 -1.68 -16.58 2.33
N PHE A 63 -1.63 -16.46 1.01
CA PHE A 63 -1.17 -15.26 0.32
C PHE A 63 -2.30 -14.66 -0.51
N CYS A 64 -2.40 -13.33 -0.44
CA CYS A 64 -3.36 -12.55 -1.21
C CYS A 64 -2.69 -11.73 -2.28
N LEU A 65 -3.32 -11.71 -3.44
CA LEU A 65 -3.08 -10.74 -4.49
C LEU A 65 -3.84 -9.45 -4.14
N ALA A 66 -3.10 -8.42 -3.80
CA ALA A 66 -3.61 -7.10 -3.49
C ALA A 66 -3.58 -6.23 -4.74
N GLU A 67 -4.77 -5.85 -5.19
CA GLU A 67 -5.05 -4.93 -6.29
C GLU A 67 -5.84 -3.74 -5.73
N ARG A 68 -5.94 -2.66 -6.50
CA ARG A 68 -6.60 -1.42 -6.08
C ARG A 68 -8.01 -1.58 -5.49
N TRP A 69 -8.77 -2.53 -6.00
CA TRP A 69 -10.16 -2.77 -5.59
C TRP A 69 -10.41 -4.20 -5.15
N LYS A 70 -9.36 -4.99 -4.94
CA LYS A 70 -9.49 -6.42 -4.66
C LYS A 70 -8.36 -6.92 -3.78
N LEU A 71 -8.70 -7.74 -2.81
CA LEU A 71 -7.76 -8.53 -2.04
C LEU A 71 -8.13 -10.01 -2.18
N ALA A 72 -7.43 -10.73 -3.04
CA ALA A 72 -7.76 -12.09 -3.45
C ALA A 72 -6.79 -13.12 -2.86
N CYS A 73 -7.20 -13.81 -1.80
CA CYS A 73 -6.43 -14.75 -1.01
C CYS A 73 -6.61 -16.18 -1.51
N ASP A 74 -6.14 -16.40 -2.74
CA ASP A 74 -6.28 -17.66 -3.48
C ASP A 74 -4.94 -18.42 -3.61
N TYR A 75 -3.83 -17.85 -3.11
CA TYR A 75 -2.49 -18.39 -3.32
C TYR A 75 -1.95 -19.10 -2.07
N ALA A 76 -1.61 -20.38 -2.23
CA ALA A 76 -0.97 -21.17 -1.16
C ALA A 76 0.52 -20.83 -0.96
N THR A 77 1.19 -20.29 -1.98
CA THR A 77 2.63 -19.95 -1.93
C THR A 77 2.89 -18.51 -2.37
N LEU A 78 3.87 -17.86 -1.73
CA LEU A 78 4.30 -16.50 -2.06
C LEU A 78 4.78 -16.41 -3.52
N ALA A 79 5.56 -17.39 -3.97
CA ALA A 79 6.08 -17.44 -5.34
C ALA A 79 4.97 -17.58 -6.40
N GLY A 80 3.87 -18.26 -6.07
CA GLY A 80 2.68 -18.34 -6.93
C GLY A 80 1.97 -16.99 -7.03
N CYS A 81 1.78 -16.33 -5.88
CA CYS A 81 1.21 -15.00 -5.84
C CYS A 81 2.06 -14.00 -6.63
N GLN A 82 3.38 -13.95 -6.40
CA GLN A 82 4.28 -12.95 -7.01
C GLN A 82 4.27 -13.06 -8.53
N ARG A 83 4.24 -14.29 -9.07
CA ARG A 83 4.10 -14.53 -10.51
C ARG A 83 2.79 -13.98 -11.07
N ALA A 84 1.69 -14.07 -10.33
CA ALA A 84 0.41 -13.50 -10.74
C ALA A 84 0.37 -11.97 -10.56
N ALA A 85 1.11 -11.44 -9.59
CA ALA A 85 1.16 -10.02 -9.27
C ALA A 85 1.92 -9.18 -10.29
N ALA A 86 3.04 -9.71 -10.81
CA ALA A 86 3.91 -9.03 -11.75
C ALA A 86 3.17 -8.47 -13.00
N PRO A 87 2.38 -9.25 -13.77
CA PRO A 87 1.68 -8.73 -14.94
C PRO A 87 0.51 -7.78 -14.61
N ARG A 88 0.08 -7.72 -13.35
CA ARG A 88 -1.07 -6.92 -12.89
C ARG A 88 -0.68 -5.64 -12.18
N HIS A 89 0.63 -5.39 -12.02
CA HIS A 89 1.13 -4.33 -11.14
C HIS A 89 0.53 -4.39 -9.73
N ALA A 90 0.25 -5.62 -9.27
CA ALA A 90 -0.32 -5.92 -7.98
C ALA A 90 0.79 -6.27 -6.98
N GLN A 91 0.43 -6.45 -5.71
CA GLN A 91 1.37 -6.92 -4.69
C GLN A 91 0.88 -8.18 -4.01
N CYS A 92 1.82 -8.93 -3.48
CA CYS A 92 1.54 -10.09 -2.66
C CYS A 92 1.68 -9.74 -1.20
N VAL A 93 0.62 -9.99 -0.44
CA VAL A 93 0.55 -9.74 0.99
C VAL A 93 0.08 -11.00 1.69
N ASP A 94 0.38 -11.13 2.97
CA ASP A 94 -0.18 -12.19 3.80
C ASP A 94 -1.69 -12.00 3.97
N ASN A 95 -2.43 -13.11 4.03
CA ASN A 95 -3.85 -13.07 4.33
C ASN A 95 -4.05 -12.76 5.82
N PRO A 96 -4.66 -11.62 6.19
CA PRO A 96 -4.85 -11.25 7.58
C PRO A 96 -5.83 -12.18 8.32
N ASN A 97 -6.62 -12.97 7.59
CA ASN A 97 -7.53 -13.97 8.15
C ASN A 97 -6.94 -15.38 8.24
N TYR A 98 -5.70 -15.59 7.74
CA TYR A 98 -5.07 -16.90 7.76
C TYR A 98 -4.50 -17.19 9.16
N ARG A 99 -4.91 -18.33 9.73
CA ARG A 99 -4.50 -18.79 11.07
C ARG A 99 -3.68 -20.05 10.99
#